data_AF-A0A8C6VIU9-F1
#
_entry.id   AF-A0A8C6VIU9-F1
#
_cell.length_a   1.000
_cell.length_b   1.000
_cell.length_c   1.000
_cell.angle_alpha   90.00
_cell.angle_beta   90.00
_cell.angle_gamma   90.00
#
_symmetry.space_group_name_H-M   'P 1'
#
loop_
_entity.id
_entity.type
_entity.pdbx_description
1 polymer ?
#
loop_
_entity_poly.entity_id
_entity_poly.type
_entity_poly.pdbx_seq_one_letter_code
_entity_poly.pdbx_strand_id
1 'polypeptide(L)'
;EDPEIGTPWKLGNTLHASPEALRLLSDIRQPVVVSYLMNKLAGFPLGSTVQANQTLVLLDTEGLGDVEKGSSQNDTWIFALAVLLSSTLVYNSMGTIDQAALELSEHIKAKASSSPEDTDDSSEFVGFFPTFVWSVRDFALQLERDGQPITEDEYLEHALELKKGTNDRCSKQMYNLPRKCIRLFFPTRKCFVFDCPTKSRNLPYLEKMADNQLEPEFVEQAKKFCFYIFATSQEKTLRGGHIVTGNLLAKLVETYVDTISSGKVPCLENTVLALADIENRAAVQEAVACYTKMMERSLKLPTDSLQELLDQHKICEEQALQVFMARAFKDDKRQFQIELMVGNLEEYCQKNKEISSEICSALLVSLSEGLEENIKNGSYARAGGHQEFLNDLQKVEKQFFETPKKGIMVQNDEGC
;
A
#
# COMPACT_ATOMS: atom_id res chain seq x y z
N GLU A 1 -17.59 16.41 11.71
CA GLU A 1 -18.09 15.14 12.25
C GLU A 1 -17.33 14.05 11.54
N ASP A 2 -16.21 13.62 12.12
CA ASP A 2 -15.46 12.50 11.58
C ASP A 2 -16.15 11.20 12.00
N PRO A 3 -16.22 10.19 11.13
CA PRO A 3 -16.87 8.93 11.48
C PRO A 3 -16.01 8.18 12.50
N GLU A 4 -16.43 8.17 13.76
CA GLU A 4 -16.01 7.12 14.70
C GLU A 4 -16.55 5.78 14.18
N ILE A 5 -15.69 4.98 13.55
CA ILE A 5 -16.03 3.63 13.13
C ILE A 5 -15.82 2.69 14.30
N GLY A 6 -16.80 2.61 15.19
CA GLY A 6 -16.88 1.58 16.22
C GLY A 6 -17.48 0.29 15.67
N THR A 7 -16.81 -0.41 14.76
CA THR A 7 -17.29 -1.72 14.25
C THR A 7 -16.46 -2.87 14.82
N PRO A 8 -17.07 -3.86 15.49
CA PRO A 8 -16.35 -4.99 16.05
C PRO A 8 -15.79 -5.91 14.95
N TRP A 9 -14.49 -6.22 15.02
CA TRP A 9 -13.78 -7.17 14.16
C TRP A 9 -14.02 -8.65 14.53
N LYS A 10 -15.09 -8.94 15.29
CA LYS A 10 -15.30 -10.23 15.97
C LYS A 10 -16.73 -10.72 15.79
N LEU A 11 -16.89 -11.89 15.18
CA LEU A 11 -18.14 -12.65 15.13
C LEU A 11 -17.86 -14.08 15.64
N GLY A 12 -18.08 -14.32 16.93
CA GLY A 12 -17.71 -15.60 17.58
C GLY A 12 -16.21 -15.71 17.87
N ASN A 13 -15.60 -16.88 17.62
CA ASN A 13 -14.18 -17.15 17.85
C ASN A 13 -13.26 -16.78 16.67
N THR A 14 -13.81 -16.30 15.55
CA THR A 14 -13.04 -15.96 14.34
C THR A 14 -12.96 -14.44 14.13
N LEU A 15 -11.80 -14.00 13.62
CA LEU A 15 -11.56 -12.61 13.25
C LEU A 15 -12.15 -12.33 11.87
N HIS A 16 -12.91 -11.25 11.74
CA HIS A 16 -13.52 -10.82 10.47
C HIS A 16 -13.26 -9.34 10.23
N ALA A 17 -12.98 -8.99 8.98
CA ALA A 17 -12.86 -7.59 8.58
C ALA A 17 -14.24 -6.98 8.34
N SER A 18 -14.50 -5.78 8.88
CA SER A 18 -15.75 -5.04 8.59
C SER A 18 -15.69 -4.50 7.15
N PRO A 19 -16.64 -4.88 6.27
CA PRO A 19 -16.70 -4.35 4.92
C PRO A 19 -16.88 -2.83 4.87
N GLU A 20 -17.62 -2.26 5.83
CA GLU A 20 -17.81 -0.82 5.95
C GLU A 20 -16.49 -0.10 6.28
N ALA A 21 -15.73 -0.63 7.24
CA ALA A 21 -14.42 -0.08 7.62
C ALA A 21 -13.41 -0.18 6.48
N LEU A 22 -13.35 -1.32 5.78
CA LEU A 22 -12.49 -1.52 4.61
C LEU A 22 -12.82 -0.54 3.48
N ARG A 23 -14.11 -0.27 3.24
CA ARG A 23 -14.55 0.70 2.23
C ARG A 23 -14.09 2.12 2.58
N LEU A 24 -14.26 2.54 3.83
CA LEU A 24 -13.84 3.87 4.29
C LEU A 24 -12.33 4.04 4.21
N LEU A 25 -11.56 3.02 4.60
CA LEU A 25 -10.11 3.02 4.42
C LEU A 25 -9.72 3.09 2.92
N SER A 26 -10.45 2.39 2.06
CA SER A 26 -10.19 2.35 0.61
C SER A 26 -10.36 3.69 -0.10
N ASP A 27 -11.22 4.58 0.44
CA ASP A 27 -11.43 5.92 -0.11
C ASP A 27 -10.29 6.90 0.25
N ILE A 28 -9.45 6.55 1.25
CA ILE A 28 -8.31 7.38 1.68
C ILE A 28 -7.11 7.13 0.76
N ARG A 29 -6.84 8.10 -0.13
CA ARG A 29 -5.69 8.07 -1.06
C ARG A 29 -4.39 8.64 -0.50
N GLN A 30 -4.46 9.33 0.64
CA GLN A 30 -3.31 9.94 1.30
C GLN A 30 -2.48 8.90 2.06
N PRO A 31 -1.19 9.18 2.31
CA PRO A 31 -0.38 8.44 3.29
C PRO A 31 -1.08 8.33 4.65
N VAL A 32 -0.96 7.16 5.28
CA VAL A 32 -1.52 6.93 6.61
C VAL A 32 -0.44 6.84 7.68
N VAL A 33 -0.68 7.51 8.80
CA VAL A 33 0.01 7.29 10.08
C VAL A 33 -0.89 6.39 10.91
N VAL A 34 -0.40 5.22 11.33
CA VAL A 34 -1.24 4.25 12.04
C VAL A 34 -0.75 4.14 13.47
N SER A 35 -1.48 4.76 14.40
CA SER A 35 -1.20 4.65 15.82
C SER A 35 -2.16 3.64 16.45
N TYR A 36 -1.59 2.63 17.09
CA TYR A 36 -2.35 1.58 17.75
C TYR A 36 -2.39 1.85 19.25
N LEU A 37 -3.59 1.92 19.83
CA LEU A 37 -3.78 2.08 21.26
C LEU A 37 -4.35 0.77 21.83
N MET A 38 -3.57 0.07 22.65
CA MET A 38 -4.08 -1.12 23.32
C MET A 38 -4.90 -0.74 24.56
N ASN A 39 -6.00 -1.45 24.79
CA ASN A 39 -6.89 -1.34 25.95
C ASN A 39 -7.69 -0.03 26.02
N LYS A 40 -8.98 -0.14 25.70
CA LYS A 40 -10.03 0.87 25.86
C LYS A 40 -10.11 1.39 27.30
N LEU A 41 -9.37 2.45 27.62
CA LEU A 41 -9.50 3.23 28.88
C LEU A 41 -8.79 4.58 28.83
N ALA A 42 -8.31 4.99 27.67
CA ALA A 42 -7.62 6.24 27.49
C ALA A 42 -8.64 7.26 26.95
N GLY A 43 -9.24 8.03 27.87
CA GLY A 43 -9.92 9.28 27.56
C GLY A 43 -8.95 10.34 27.04
N PHE A 44 -8.04 9.98 26.13
CA PHE A 44 -7.23 10.92 25.40
C PHE A 44 -8.09 11.40 24.23
N PRO A 45 -8.55 12.67 24.22
CA PRO A 45 -9.06 13.27 23.01
C PRO A 45 -7.86 13.46 22.08
N LEU A 46 -7.50 12.41 21.35
CA LEU A 46 -6.72 12.54 20.13
C LEU A 46 -7.67 13.19 19.12
N GLY A 47 -7.79 14.51 19.21
CA GLY A 47 -8.57 15.29 18.27
C GLY A 47 -8.13 14.96 16.83
N SER A 48 -9.09 14.98 15.91
CA SER A 48 -8.88 14.85 14.48
C SER A 48 -7.92 15.94 14.00
N THR A 49 -6.64 15.62 13.90
CA THR A 49 -5.66 16.51 13.28
C THR A 49 -5.36 15.96 11.90
N VAL A 50 -6.17 16.35 10.92
CA VAL A 50 -5.80 16.20 9.50
C VAL A 50 -4.71 17.23 9.25
N GLN A 51 -3.44 16.83 9.39
CA GLN A 51 -2.37 17.59 8.76
C GLN A 51 -2.56 17.46 7.25
N ALA A 52 -2.47 18.57 6.52
CA ALA A 52 -3.03 18.74 5.17
C ALA A 52 -2.64 17.69 4.10
N ASN A 53 -1.66 16.81 4.36
CA ASN A 53 -1.15 15.80 3.44
C ASN A 53 -1.13 14.36 4.00
N GLN A 54 -1.60 14.11 5.21
CA GLN A 54 -1.54 12.78 5.86
C GLN A 54 -2.82 12.50 6.67
N THR A 55 -3.21 11.22 6.73
CA THR A 55 -4.36 10.77 7.54
C THR A 55 -3.88 9.97 8.75
N LEU A 56 -4.23 10.39 9.96
CA LEU A 56 -4.02 9.62 11.18
C LEU A 56 -5.13 8.56 11.34
N VAL A 57 -4.75 7.29 11.37
CA VAL A 57 -5.63 6.15 11.66
C VAL A 57 -5.34 5.67 13.08
N LEU A 58 -6.35 5.75 13.94
CA LEU A 58 -6.30 5.25 15.31
C LEU A 58 -6.93 3.85 15.36
N LEU A 59 -6.15 2.86 15.77
CA LEU A 59 -6.61 1.49 15.96
C LEU A 59 -6.72 1.19 17.45
N ASP A 60 -7.93 0.98 17.95
CA ASP A 60 -8.21 0.58 19.34
C ASP A 60 -8.56 -0.91 19.41
N THR A 61 -8.20 -1.57 20.51
CA THR A 61 -8.48 -3.00 20.72
C THR A 61 -9.27 -3.33 21.95
N GLU A 62 -9.89 -4.51 21.87
CA GLU A 62 -10.27 -5.28 23.04
C GLU A 62 -9.07 -5.46 23.99
N GLY A 63 -9.38 -5.54 25.29
CA GLY A 63 -8.39 -5.78 26.32
C GLY A 63 -7.84 -7.19 26.28
N LEU A 64 -6.50 -7.34 26.29
CA LEU A 64 -5.87 -8.66 26.34
C LEU A 64 -6.14 -9.34 27.70
N GLY A 65 -6.42 -10.64 27.69
CA GLY A 65 -6.54 -11.44 28.91
C GLY A 65 -7.91 -11.39 29.60
N ASP A 66 -8.97 -10.97 28.91
CA ASP A 66 -10.33 -11.03 29.45
C ASP A 66 -10.82 -12.49 29.53
N VAL A 67 -10.86 -13.01 30.76
CA VAL A 67 -11.20 -14.40 31.10
C VAL A 67 -12.61 -14.79 30.67
N GLU A 68 -13.52 -13.82 30.51
CA GLU A 68 -14.92 -14.09 30.15
C GLU A 68 -15.15 -14.12 28.63
N LYS A 69 -14.18 -13.74 27.78
CA LYS A 69 -14.48 -13.31 26.39
C LYS A 69 -13.73 -13.99 25.24
N GLY A 70 -12.96 -15.06 25.46
CA GLY A 70 -12.46 -15.90 24.36
C GLY A 70 -11.17 -16.68 24.64
N SER A 71 -10.62 -17.32 23.60
CA SER A 71 -9.34 -18.03 23.66
C SER A 71 -8.16 -17.06 23.61
N SER A 72 -7.12 -17.31 24.42
CA SER A 72 -5.83 -16.58 24.40
C SER A 72 -5.14 -16.51 23.03
N GLN A 73 -5.58 -17.37 22.10
CA GLN A 73 -5.11 -17.40 20.72
C GLN A 73 -5.58 -16.16 19.92
N ASN A 74 -6.75 -15.60 20.20
CA ASN A 74 -7.23 -14.41 19.51
C ASN A 74 -6.48 -13.16 19.97
N ASP A 75 -6.14 -13.08 21.26
CA ASP A 75 -5.30 -12.02 21.84
C ASP A 75 -3.93 -11.97 21.17
N THR A 76 -3.34 -13.15 20.91
CA THR A 76 -2.09 -13.27 20.14
C THR A 76 -2.21 -12.67 18.75
N TRP A 77 -3.33 -12.93 18.06
CA TRP A 77 -3.55 -12.47 16.70
C TRP A 77 -3.86 -10.98 16.62
N ILE A 78 -4.66 -10.45 17.55
CA ILE A 78 -4.92 -9.02 17.67
C ILE A 78 -3.61 -8.28 17.90
N PHE A 79 -2.75 -8.79 18.79
CA PHE A 79 -1.44 -8.21 19.01
C PHE A 79 -0.54 -8.29 17.76
N ALA A 80 -0.52 -9.41 17.05
CA ALA A 80 0.26 -9.55 15.83
C ALA A 80 -0.21 -8.56 14.74
N LEU A 81 -1.53 -8.39 14.58
CA LEU A 81 -2.11 -7.40 13.67
C LEU A 81 -1.73 -5.97 14.08
N ALA A 82 -1.72 -5.67 15.39
CA ALA A 82 -1.26 -4.39 15.92
C ALA A 82 0.14 -4.03 15.44
N VAL A 83 1.07 -4.97 15.60
CA VAL A 83 2.48 -4.81 15.21
C VAL A 83 2.59 -4.67 13.69
N LEU A 84 1.87 -5.50 12.93
CA LEU A 84 1.97 -5.51 11.47
C LEU A 84 1.42 -4.23 10.82
N LEU A 85 0.30 -3.74 11.32
CA LEU A 85 -0.45 -2.63 10.70
C LEU A 85 0.02 -1.25 11.18
N SER A 86 0.52 -1.14 12.41
CA SER A 86 0.88 0.17 12.98
C SER A 86 2.23 0.70 12.52
N SER A 87 2.36 2.03 12.49
CA SER A 87 3.65 2.74 12.47
C SER A 87 4.09 3.15 13.88
N THR A 88 3.14 3.28 14.82
CA THR A 88 3.40 3.47 16.25
C THR A 88 2.51 2.52 17.06
N LEU A 89 3.13 1.69 17.90
CA LEU A 89 2.45 0.75 18.78
C LEU A 89 2.48 1.32 20.20
N VAL A 90 1.32 1.70 20.72
CA VAL A 90 1.15 2.13 22.11
C VAL A 90 0.67 0.95 22.93
N TYR A 91 1.57 0.39 23.72
CA TYR A 91 1.25 -0.63 24.71
C TYR A 91 0.84 0.02 26.03
N ASN A 92 -0.28 -0.41 26.60
CA ASN A 92 -0.89 0.21 27.76
C ASN A 92 -1.03 -0.80 28.90
N SER A 93 -0.44 -0.48 30.06
CA SER A 93 -0.51 -1.32 31.28
C SER A 93 -0.84 -0.46 32.50
N MET A 94 -1.44 -1.03 33.53
CA MET A 94 -1.65 -0.36 34.82
C MET A 94 -0.55 -0.70 35.82
N GLY A 95 -0.22 0.25 36.70
CA GLY A 95 0.71 0.08 37.81
C GLY A 95 2.16 0.21 37.41
N THR A 96 2.88 -0.90 37.34
CA THR A 96 4.34 -0.93 37.12
C THR A 96 4.70 -1.94 36.03
N ILE A 97 5.86 -1.78 35.40
CA ILE A 97 6.37 -2.76 34.45
C ILE A 97 6.89 -3.99 35.20
N ASP A 98 6.05 -5.01 35.34
CA ASP A 98 6.37 -6.28 35.99
C ASP A 98 6.49 -7.45 34.98
N GLN A 99 6.68 -8.68 35.49
CA GLN A 99 6.83 -9.85 34.64
C GLN A 99 5.53 -10.22 33.89
N ALA A 100 4.37 -9.93 34.48
CA ALA A 100 3.06 -10.19 33.86
C ALA A 100 2.81 -9.20 32.71
N ALA A 101 3.20 -7.94 32.88
CA ALA A 101 3.15 -6.91 31.85
C ALA A 101 4.08 -7.22 30.65
N LEU A 102 5.01 -8.18 30.79
CA LEU A 102 5.94 -8.62 29.75
C LEU A 102 5.50 -9.91 29.01
N GLU A 103 4.32 -10.46 29.32
CA GLU A 103 3.72 -11.59 28.58
C GLU A 103 3.45 -11.25 27.10
N LEU A 104 3.50 -9.95 26.74
CA LEU A 104 3.57 -9.41 25.38
C LEU A 104 4.51 -10.20 24.44
N SER A 105 5.62 -10.69 24.99
CA SER A 105 6.65 -11.37 24.22
C SER A 105 6.31 -12.80 23.79
N GLU A 106 5.40 -13.49 24.48
CA GLU A 106 4.95 -14.81 24.02
C GLU A 106 4.21 -14.68 22.69
N HIS A 107 3.44 -13.59 22.54
CA HIS A 107 2.76 -13.23 21.29
C HIS A 107 3.75 -12.87 20.17
N ILE A 108 4.85 -12.21 20.51
CA ILE A 108 5.92 -11.87 19.55
C ILE A 108 6.70 -13.12 19.12
N LYS A 109 7.05 -14.01 20.05
CA LYS A 109 7.89 -15.19 19.82
C LYS A 109 7.20 -16.24 18.96
N ALA A 110 5.91 -16.52 19.20
CA ALA A 110 5.17 -17.58 18.51
C ALA A 110 5.09 -17.39 16.97
N LYS A 111 5.46 -16.21 16.47
CA LYS A 111 5.39 -15.85 15.04
C LYS A 111 6.74 -15.50 14.42
N ALA A 112 7.74 -15.12 15.21
CA ALA A 112 9.11 -14.99 14.72
C ALA A 112 9.76 -16.37 14.39
N SER A 113 9.31 -17.44 15.04
CA SER A 113 9.87 -18.80 14.88
C SER A 113 9.29 -19.62 13.72
N SER A 114 8.53 -19.02 12.79
CA SER A 114 8.04 -19.73 11.59
C SER A 114 9.04 -19.73 10.42
N SER A 115 10.25 -19.18 10.60
CA SER A 115 11.37 -19.41 9.69
C SER A 115 12.11 -20.70 10.10
N PRO A 116 12.35 -21.64 9.17
CA PRO A 116 13.23 -22.77 9.44
C PRO A 116 14.66 -22.26 9.60
N GLU A 117 15.34 -22.80 10.59
CA GLU A 117 16.79 -22.73 10.85
C GLU A 117 17.31 -21.49 11.60
N ASP A 118 18.03 -21.81 12.68
CA ASP A 118 18.91 -20.96 13.47
C ASP A 118 19.92 -20.22 12.58
N THR A 119 19.48 -19.11 12.00
CA THR A 119 20.36 -18.15 11.34
C THR A 119 20.18 -16.79 12.01
N ASP A 120 21.31 -16.12 12.18
CA ASP A 120 21.54 -14.83 12.84
C ASP A 120 20.84 -13.63 12.14
N ASP A 121 19.83 -13.91 11.31
CA ASP A 121 19.09 -12.96 10.45
C ASP A 121 18.05 -12.12 11.20
N SER A 122 18.15 -12.05 12.52
CA SER A 122 17.33 -11.15 13.34
C SER A 122 17.59 -9.66 13.06
N SER A 123 18.68 -9.33 12.35
CA SER A 123 19.05 -7.97 11.97
C SER A 123 18.20 -7.38 10.83
N GLU A 124 17.56 -8.21 10.00
CA GLU A 124 16.67 -7.76 8.91
C GLU A 124 15.27 -7.31 9.37
N PHE A 125 14.91 -7.58 10.63
CA PHE A 125 13.58 -7.27 11.17
C PHE A 125 13.43 -5.80 11.58
N VAL A 126 14.54 -5.11 11.85
CA VAL A 126 14.58 -3.79 12.51
C VAL A 126 13.90 -2.67 11.71
N GLY A 127 13.81 -2.79 10.37
CA GLY A 127 13.30 -1.73 9.49
C GLY A 127 11.78 -1.65 9.34
N PHE A 128 11.01 -2.56 9.95
CA PHE A 128 9.54 -2.64 9.75
C PHE A 128 8.71 -2.45 11.02
N PHE A 129 9.28 -2.73 12.19
CA PHE A 129 8.51 -2.67 13.41
C PHE A 129 8.11 -1.23 13.73
N PRO A 130 6.91 -1.02 14.27
CA PRO A 130 6.46 0.29 14.68
C PRO A 130 7.36 0.86 15.77
N THR A 131 7.33 2.19 15.90
CA THR A 131 7.87 2.82 17.12
C THR A 131 7.08 2.31 18.32
N PHE A 132 7.79 1.86 19.35
CA PHE A 132 7.16 1.31 20.55
C PHE A 132 7.02 2.37 21.63
N VAL A 133 5.80 2.58 22.11
CA VAL A 133 5.50 3.49 23.21
C VAL A 133 4.83 2.70 24.33
N TRP A 134 5.44 2.68 25.52
CA TRP A 134 4.83 2.09 26.70
C TRP A 134 4.15 3.18 27.52
N SER A 135 2.83 3.08 27.64
CA SER A 135 2.00 3.91 28.53
C SER A 135 1.71 3.14 29.82
N VAL A 136 2.18 3.64 30.95
CA VAL A 136 1.99 3.03 32.27
C VAL A 136 1.01 3.90 33.07
N ARG A 137 -0.22 3.40 33.24
CA ARG A 137 -1.33 4.06 33.92
C ARG A 137 -1.27 3.86 35.42
N ASP A 138 -1.83 4.79 36.18
CA ASP A 138 -1.89 4.75 37.64
C ASP A 138 -0.52 4.45 38.27
N PHE A 139 0.50 5.13 37.76
CA PHE A 139 1.89 4.94 38.19
C PHE A 139 2.05 5.40 39.64
N ALA A 140 2.53 4.49 40.50
CA ALA A 140 2.59 4.72 41.95
C ALA A 140 4.03 4.82 42.49
N LEU A 141 5.05 4.65 41.64
CA LEU A 141 6.45 4.73 42.04
C LEU A 141 6.99 6.14 41.85
N GLN A 142 7.97 6.50 42.66
CA GLN A 142 8.82 7.65 42.34
C GLN A 142 9.82 7.23 41.27
N LEU A 143 10.02 8.06 40.26
CA LEU A 143 11.04 7.86 39.22
C LEU A 143 12.42 8.18 39.80
N GLU A 144 12.88 7.34 40.72
CA GLU A 144 14.17 7.44 41.35
C GLU A 144 14.90 6.09 41.32
N ARG A 145 16.21 6.14 41.09
CA ARG A 145 17.10 4.99 41.19
C ARG A 145 18.36 5.42 41.93
N ASP A 146 18.74 4.64 42.94
CA ASP A 146 19.92 4.91 43.78
C ASP A 146 19.92 6.35 44.38
N GLY A 147 18.72 6.87 44.68
CA GLY A 147 18.51 8.21 45.22
C GLY A 147 18.69 9.35 44.22
N GLN A 148 18.80 9.05 42.92
CA GLN A 148 18.83 10.03 41.84
C GLN A 148 17.53 9.97 41.03
N PRO A 149 16.98 11.13 40.59
CA PRO A 149 15.84 11.14 39.70
C PRO A 149 16.21 10.53 38.35
N ILE A 150 15.31 9.72 37.80
CA ILE A 150 15.41 9.14 36.46
C ILE A 150 14.24 9.60 35.60
N THR A 151 14.42 9.53 34.29
CA THR A 151 13.36 9.76 33.30
C THR A 151 12.46 8.53 33.14
N GLU A 152 11.28 8.70 32.54
CA GLU A 152 10.39 7.59 32.21
C GLU A 152 11.06 6.59 31.27
N ASP A 153 11.87 7.09 30.33
CA ASP A 153 12.60 6.25 29.37
C ASP A 153 13.70 5.43 30.08
N GLU A 154 14.43 6.03 31.03
CA GLU A 154 15.39 5.30 31.85
C GLU A 154 14.69 4.23 32.71
N TYR A 155 13.52 4.54 33.28
CA TYR A 155 12.70 3.55 33.98
C TYR A 155 12.36 2.35 33.09
N LEU A 156 11.97 2.57 31.84
CA LEU A 156 11.71 1.50 30.87
C LEU A 156 12.97 0.68 30.56
N GLU A 157 14.11 1.33 30.28
CA GLU A 157 15.35 0.60 30.01
C GLU A 157 15.79 -0.26 31.20
N HIS A 158 15.59 0.24 32.42
CA HIS A 158 15.83 -0.50 33.65
C HIS A 158 14.90 -1.70 33.80
N ALA A 159 13.60 -1.53 33.52
CA ALA A 159 12.64 -2.63 33.53
C ALA A 159 12.99 -3.72 32.50
N LEU A 160 13.65 -3.35 31.39
CA LEU A 160 14.11 -4.23 30.32
C LEU A 160 15.56 -4.75 30.51
N GLU A 161 16.21 -4.47 31.64
CA GLU A 161 17.55 -4.99 31.94
C GLU A 161 17.54 -6.53 32.02
N LEU A 162 18.54 -7.14 31.37
CA LEU A 162 18.69 -8.59 31.38
C LEU A 162 19.45 -9.04 32.62
N LYS A 163 18.94 -10.05 33.31
CA LYS A 163 19.64 -10.68 34.44
C LYS A 163 20.87 -11.45 33.94
N LYS A 164 22.04 -11.13 34.49
CA LYS A 164 23.34 -11.84 34.31
C LYS A 164 23.55 -12.83 35.47
N GLY A 165 24.33 -13.91 35.29
CA GLY A 165 24.66 -14.88 36.35
C GLY A 165 24.18 -16.34 36.14
N THR A 166 24.53 -17.22 37.09
CA THR A 166 24.41 -18.71 37.06
C THR A 166 23.18 -19.29 37.76
N ASN A 167 22.17 -18.48 38.09
CA ASN A 167 20.90 -18.99 38.63
C ASN A 167 20.18 -19.89 37.62
N ASP A 168 19.24 -20.70 38.12
CA ASP A 168 18.43 -21.66 37.36
C ASP A 168 18.15 -21.18 35.91
N ARG A 169 18.63 -21.97 34.95
CA ARG A 169 18.62 -21.64 33.53
C ARG A 169 17.19 -21.40 33.03
N CYS A 170 16.22 -22.10 33.59
CA CYS A 170 14.81 -22.04 33.18
C CYS A 170 14.18 -20.71 33.59
N SER A 171 14.22 -20.35 34.88
CA SER A 171 13.70 -19.05 35.37
C SER A 171 14.40 -17.85 34.74
N LYS A 172 15.72 -17.94 34.48
CA LYS A 172 16.45 -16.89 33.76
C LYS A 172 15.98 -16.73 32.32
N GLN A 173 15.68 -17.82 31.63
CA GLN A 173 15.20 -17.78 30.26
C GLN A 173 13.80 -17.15 30.19
N MET A 174 12.89 -17.52 31.10
CA MET A 174 11.55 -16.91 31.19
C MET A 174 11.60 -15.41 31.49
N TYR A 175 12.54 -14.96 32.33
CA TYR A 175 12.69 -13.53 32.63
C TYR A 175 13.33 -12.74 31.47
N ASN A 176 14.39 -13.26 30.87
CA ASN A 176 15.17 -12.53 29.87
C ASN A 176 14.55 -12.56 28.47
N LEU A 177 13.83 -13.62 28.11
CA LEU A 177 13.29 -13.78 26.77
C LEU A 177 12.33 -12.63 26.39
N PRO A 178 11.37 -12.22 27.23
CA PRO A 178 10.51 -11.09 26.91
C PRO A 178 11.25 -9.78 26.63
N ARG A 179 12.20 -9.50 27.50
CA ARG A 179 13.04 -8.30 27.45
C ARG A 179 13.92 -8.31 26.22
N LYS A 180 14.48 -9.46 25.85
CA LYS A 180 15.23 -9.63 24.60
C LYS A 180 14.36 -9.36 23.38
N CYS A 181 13.14 -9.91 23.34
CA CYS A 181 12.22 -9.68 22.22
C CYS A 181 11.92 -8.19 22.08
N ILE A 182 11.45 -7.51 23.14
CA ILE A 182 11.13 -6.08 23.07
C ILE A 182 12.35 -5.26 22.63
N ARG A 183 13.53 -5.56 23.16
CA ARG A 183 14.76 -4.84 22.80
C ARG A 183 15.22 -5.07 21.36
N LEU A 184 14.99 -6.26 20.83
CA LEU A 184 15.39 -6.67 19.48
C LEU A 184 14.41 -6.12 18.43
N PHE A 185 13.11 -6.29 18.65
CA PHE A 185 12.08 -5.92 17.70
C PHE A 185 11.78 -4.42 17.73
N PHE A 186 11.97 -3.76 18.86
CA PHE A 186 11.75 -2.32 19.02
C PHE A 186 13.08 -1.67 19.45
N PRO A 187 13.97 -1.30 18.52
CA PRO A 187 15.23 -0.67 18.86
C PRO A 187 15.02 0.71 19.51
N THR A 188 14.03 1.46 19.01
CA THR A 188 13.61 2.76 19.53
C THR A 188 12.32 2.57 20.32
N ARG A 189 12.34 3.01 21.57
CA ARG A 189 11.23 2.84 22.52
C ARG A 189 11.06 4.13 23.31
N LYS A 190 9.83 4.46 23.65
CA LYS A 190 9.47 5.60 24.50
C LYS A 190 8.62 5.10 25.67
N CYS A 191 8.74 5.75 26.82
CA CYS A 191 7.90 5.49 27.98
C CYS A 191 7.16 6.76 28.38
N PHE A 192 5.91 6.59 28.81
CA PHE A 192 5.11 7.60 29.49
C PHE A 192 4.48 6.96 30.71
N VAL A 193 4.62 7.62 31.86
CA VAL A 193 3.87 7.28 33.06
C VAL A 193 2.74 8.28 33.26
N PHE A 194 1.62 7.79 33.79
CA PHE A 194 0.45 8.60 34.05
C PHE A 194 0.03 8.40 35.50
N ASP A 195 -0.12 9.51 36.20
CA ASP A 195 -0.75 9.51 37.51
C ASP A 195 -2.23 9.14 37.40
N CYS A 196 -2.84 8.77 38.52
CA CYS A 196 -4.26 8.46 38.51
C CYS A 196 -5.04 9.73 38.12
N PRO A 197 -5.90 9.69 37.09
CA PRO A 197 -6.50 10.90 36.50
C PRO A 197 -7.45 11.62 37.45
N THR A 198 -8.03 10.88 38.40
CA THR A 198 -8.91 11.41 39.43
C THR A 198 -9.03 10.41 40.58
N LYS A 199 -9.72 10.79 41.65
CA LYS A 199 -9.98 9.92 42.80
C LYS A 199 -10.86 8.72 42.38
N SER A 200 -10.66 7.56 43.01
CA SER A 200 -11.34 6.30 42.62
C SER A 200 -12.86 6.40 42.50
N ARG A 201 -13.52 7.22 43.34
CA ARG A 201 -14.97 7.47 43.31
C ARG A 201 -15.47 8.17 42.04
N ASN A 202 -14.59 8.88 41.33
CA ASN A 202 -14.91 9.67 40.14
C ASN A 202 -14.54 8.92 38.84
N LEU A 203 -13.76 7.83 38.91
CA LEU A 203 -13.35 7.04 37.74
C LEU A 203 -14.52 6.59 36.85
N PRO A 204 -15.71 6.19 37.38
CA PRO A 204 -16.85 5.83 36.53
C PRO A 204 -17.37 6.97 35.65
N TYR A 205 -17.01 8.23 35.95
CA TYR A 205 -17.47 9.41 35.23
C TYR A 205 -16.36 10.03 34.35
N LEU A 206 -15.18 9.40 34.26
CA LEU A 206 -13.98 9.97 33.67
C LEU A 206 -14.20 10.51 32.24
N GLU A 207 -14.93 9.78 31.39
CA GLU A 207 -15.23 10.19 30.00
C GLU A 207 -16.06 11.49 29.91
N LYS A 208 -16.79 11.84 30.98
CA LYS A 208 -17.64 13.03 31.05
C LYS A 208 -16.97 14.20 31.76
N MET A 209 -15.78 13.98 32.32
CA MET A 209 -15.06 15.00 33.08
C MET A 209 -14.26 15.89 32.13
N ALA A 210 -14.27 17.19 32.39
CA ALA A 210 -13.41 18.15 31.69
C ALA A 210 -11.99 18.15 32.30
N ASP A 211 -10.99 18.60 31.52
CA ASP A 211 -9.58 18.71 31.95
C ASP A 211 -9.41 19.38 33.33
N ASN A 212 -10.20 20.43 33.62
CA ASN A 212 -10.12 21.17 34.89
C ASN A 212 -10.70 20.40 36.10
N GLN A 213 -11.28 19.23 35.89
CA GLN A 213 -11.80 18.33 36.92
C GLN A 213 -10.86 17.14 37.18
N LEU A 214 -9.80 17.00 36.38
CA LEU A 214 -8.79 15.96 36.49
C LEU A 214 -7.59 16.46 37.31
N GLU A 215 -6.74 15.53 37.74
CA GLU A 215 -5.48 15.89 38.39
C GLU A 215 -4.56 16.65 37.41
N PRO A 216 -3.99 17.81 37.79
CA PRO A 216 -3.22 18.65 36.87
C PRO A 216 -2.01 17.95 36.24
N GLU A 217 -1.31 17.12 37.02
CA GLU A 217 -0.14 16.35 36.57
C GLU A 217 -0.53 15.35 35.48
N PHE A 218 -1.66 14.65 35.65
CA PHE A 218 -2.23 13.75 34.62
C PHE A 218 -2.54 14.50 33.32
N VAL A 219 -3.16 15.68 33.41
CA VAL A 219 -3.49 16.48 32.21
C VAL A 219 -2.23 16.92 31.48
N GLU A 220 -1.17 17.29 32.20
CA GLU A 220 0.12 17.65 31.60
C GLU A 220 0.79 16.43 30.93
N GLN A 221 0.81 15.28 31.61
CA GLN A 221 1.32 14.01 31.06
C GLN A 221 0.57 13.61 29.79
N ALA A 222 -0.77 13.69 29.80
CA ALA A 222 -1.63 13.42 28.65
C ALA A 222 -1.28 14.33 27.46
N LYS A 223 -1.10 15.63 27.70
CA LYS A 223 -0.72 16.59 26.65
C LYS A 223 0.66 16.30 26.08
N LYS A 224 1.64 15.99 26.93
CA LYS A 224 3.00 15.59 26.50
C LYS A 224 2.98 14.32 25.66
N PHE A 225 2.21 13.32 26.06
CA PHE A 225 2.00 12.09 25.31
C PHE A 225 1.40 12.37 23.93
N CYS A 226 0.26 13.06 23.87
CA CYS A 226 -0.39 13.39 22.60
C CYS A 226 0.55 14.18 21.68
N PHE A 227 1.22 15.20 22.20
CA PHE A 227 2.20 15.99 21.44
C PHE A 227 3.31 15.11 20.87
N TYR A 228 3.85 14.19 21.67
CA TYR A 228 4.87 13.26 21.21
C TYR A 228 4.38 12.37 20.07
N ILE A 229 3.18 11.77 20.21
CA ILE A 229 2.59 10.92 19.16
C ILE A 229 2.42 11.73 17.87
N PHE A 230 1.81 12.91 17.95
CA PHE A 230 1.62 13.77 16.76
C PHE A 230 2.94 14.24 16.13
N ALA A 231 3.99 14.48 16.93
CA ALA A 231 5.26 14.99 16.43
C ALA A 231 6.19 13.90 15.90
N THR A 232 6.06 12.66 16.36
CA THR A 232 7.05 11.59 16.11
C THR A 232 6.51 10.42 15.30
N SER A 233 5.19 10.20 15.29
CA SER A 233 4.59 9.13 14.50
C SER A 233 4.78 9.38 13.00
N GLN A 234 5.50 8.47 12.36
CA GLN A 234 5.77 8.52 10.93
C GLN A 234 4.69 7.79 10.13
N GLU A 235 4.65 8.07 8.84
CA GLU A 235 3.84 7.32 7.87
C GLU A 235 4.17 5.83 7.97
N LYS A 236 3.15 4.98 7.85
CA LYS A 236 3.36 3.54 7.77
C LYS A 236 4.10 3.22 6.48
N THR A 237 5.20 2.49 6.60
CA THR A 237 5.99 2.03 5.45
C THR A 237 6.07 0.50 5.41
N LEU A 238 6.24 -0.02 4.20
CA LEU A 238 6.58 -1.43 3.93
C LEU A 238 8.07 -1.55 3.59
N ARG A 239 8.60 -2.78 3.52
CA ARG A 239 9.97 -3.05 3.04
C ARG A 239 10.24 -2.30 1.72
N GLY A 240 11.38 -1.61 1.66
CA GLY A 240 11.74 -0.74 0.54
C GLY A 240 11.26 0.71 0.64
N GLY A 241 10.68 1.12 1.77
CA GLY A 241 10.29 2.52 2.02
C GLY A 241 8.96 2.93 1.36
N HIS A 242 8.17 1.96 0.91
CA HIS A 242 6.87 2.20 0.29
C HIS A 242 5.88 2.73 1.33
N ILE A 243 5.43 3.97 1.14
CA ILE A 243 4.45 4.62 2.00
C ILE A 243 3.07 3.98 1.78
N VAL A 244 2.42 3.58 2.88
CA VAL A 244 1.11 2.97 2.87
C VAL A 244 0.03 4.06 2.79
N THR A 245 -0.90 3.89 1.86
CA THR A 245 -2.14 4.67 1.76
C THR A 245 -3.29 3.93 2.44
N GLY A 246 -4.44 4.57 2.64
CA GLY A 246 -5.60 3.90 3.24
C GLY A 246 -6.12 2.71 2.42
N ASN A 247 -6.12 2.82 1.09
CA ASN A 247 -6.44 1.70 0.20
C ASN A 247 -5.49 0.51 0.38
N LEU A 248 -4.18 0.75 0.46
CA LEU A 248 -3.22 -0.31 0.72
C LEU A 248 -3.38 -0.88 2.14
N LEU A 249 -3.67 -0.03 3.14
CA LEU A 249 -3.95 -0.47 4.50
C LEU A 249 -5.18 -1.39 4.56
N ALA A 250 -6.27 -1.06 3.86
CA ALA A 250 -7.47 -1.88 3.78
C ALA A 250 -7.15 -3.29 3.25
N LYS A 251 -6.37 -3.38 2.17
CA LYS A 251 -5.94 -4.65 1.57
C LYS A 251 -5.02 -5.46 2.48
N LEU A 252 -4.13 -4.79 3.22
CA LEU A 252 -3.28 -5.44 4.21
C LEU A 252 -4.14 -6.05 5.34
N VAL A 253 -5.10 -5.29 5.86
CA VAL A 253 -6.03 -5.75 6.89
C VAL A 253 -6.80 -6.98 6.41
N GLU A 254 -7.45 -6.88 5.24
CA GLU A 254 -8.21 -7.98 4.64
C GLU A 254 -7.33 -9.23 4.47
N THR A 255 -6.15 -9.07 3.84
CA THR A 255 -5.24 -10.19 3.58
C THR A 255 -4.74 -10.85 4.87
N TYR A 256 -4.40 -10.06 5.89
CA TYR A 256 -3.94 -10.61 7.17
C TYR A 256 -5.06 -11.32 7.92
N VAL A 257 -6.25 -10.75 7.98
CA VAL A 257 -7.41 -11.37 8.63
C VAL A 257 -7.78 -12.67 7.93
N ASP A 258 -7.84 -12.69 6.60
CA ASP A 258 -8.14 -13.91 5.83
C ASP A 258 -7.07 -14.99 6.03
N THR A 259 -5.80 -14.60 6.07
CA THR A 259 -4.68 -15.51 6.35
C THR A 259 -4.85 -16.16 7.73
N ILE A 260 -5.16 -15.37 8.76
CA ILE A 260 -5.39 -15.86 10.13
C ILE A 260 -6.61 -16.78 10.18
N SER A 261 -7.72 -16.36 9.57
CA SER A 261 -8.97 -17.12 9.53
C SER A 261 -8.85 -18.45 8.76
N SER A 262 -7.89 -18.55 7.83
CA SER A 262 -7.51 -19.80 7.17
C SER A 262 -6.56 -20.70 7.99
N GLY A 263 -6.20 -20.29 9.20
CA GLY A 263 -5.28 -21.01 10.10
C GLY A 263 -3.79 -20.83 9.75
N LYS A 264 -3.46 -19.91 8.84
CA LYS A 264 -2.08 -19.62 8.42
C LYS A 264 -1.50 -18.46 9.22
N VAL A 265 -0.18 -18.30 9.15
CA VAL A 265 0.54 -17.17 9.76
C VAL A 265 0.70 -16.05 8.73
N PRO A 266 0.24 -14.82 9.02
CA PRO A 266 0.57 -13.63 8.23
C PRO A 266 2.08 -13.48 8.12
N CYS A 267 2.57 -13.47 6.89
CA CYS A 267 3.98 -13.22 6.58
C CYS A 267 4.07 -11.91 5.82
N LEU A 268 4.70 -10.90 6.42
CA LEU A 268 4.80 -9.56 5.84
C LEU A 268 5.32 -9.59 4.41
N GLU A 269 6.43 -10.30 4.17
CA GLU A 269 7.10 -10.30 2.88
C GLU A 269 6.24 -10.91 1.78
N ASN A 270 5.67 -12.09 2.05
CA ASN A 270 4.81 -12.79 1.11
C ASN A 270 3.51 -12.01 0.84
N THR A 271 2.91 -11.41 1.87
CA THR A 271 1.71 -10.60 1.72
C THR A 271 1.97 -9.36 0.86
N VAL A 272 3.08 -8.65 1.10
CA VAL A 272 3.41 -7.45 0.33
C VAL A 272 3.73 -7.79 -1.13
N LEU A 273 4.43 -8.89 -1.40
CA LEU A 273 4.70 -9.33 -2.79
C LEU A 273 3.42 -9.75 -3.52
N ALA A 274 2.55 -10.52 -2.87
CA ALA A 274 1.28 -10.94 -3.46
C ALA A 274 0.35 -9.75 -3.74
N LEU A 275 0.26 -8.81 -2.81
CA LEU A 275 -0.54 -7.59 -3.00
C LEU A 275 0.04 -6.71 -4.11
N ALA A 276 1.36 -6.55 -4.18
CA ALA A 276 2.01 -5.78 -5.25
C ALA A 276 1.68 -6.37 -6.62
N ASP A 277 1.75 -7.68 -6.76
CA ASP A 277 1.44 -8.38 -7.99
C ASP A 277 -0.03 -8.19 -8.42
N ILE A 278 -0.99 -8.32 -7.50
CA ILE A 278 -2.41 -8.10 -7.77
C ILE A 278 -2.68 -6.64 -8.16
N GLU A 279 -2.14 -5.69 -7.39
CA GLU A 279 -2.37 -4.27 -7.64
C GLU A 279 -1.70 -3.76 -8.90
N ASN A 280 -0.49 -4.22 -9.21
CA ASN A 280 0.22 -3.80 -10.42
C ASN A 280 -0.48 -4.33 -11.66
N ARG A 281 -1.01 -5.56 -11.65
CA ARG A 281 -1.86 -6.07 -12.75
C ARG A 281 -3.11 -5.23 -12.95
N ALA A 282 -3.81 -4.90 -11.87
CA ALA A 282 -5.01 -4.07 -11.95
C ALA A 282 -4.69 -2.64 -12.41
N ALA A 283 -3.54 -2.09 -11.99
CA ALA A 283 -3.04 -0.80 -12.44
C ALA A 283 -2.70 -0.80 -13.94
N VAL A 284 -2.11 -1.88 -14.46
CA VAL A 284 -1.88 -2.04 -15.91
C VAL A 284 -3.20 -2.05 -16.66
N GLN A 285 -4.18 -2.85 -16.22
CA GLN A 285 -5.48 -2.90 -16.88
C GLN A 285 -6.17 -1.53 -16.93
N GLU A 286 -6.13 -0.79 -15.83
CA GLU A 286 -6.70 0.56 -15.73
C GLU A 286 -5.97 1.56 -16.63
N ALA A 287 -4.64 1.50 -16.66
CA ALA A 287 -3.81 2.35 -17.52
C ALA A 287 -4.00 2.03 -19.01
N VAL A 288 -4.06 0.76 -19.41
CA VAL A 288 -4.36 0.32 -20.78
C VAL A 288 -5.75 0.79 -21.21
N ALA A 289 -6.76 0.65 -20.35
CA ALA A 289 -8.11 1.12 -20.66
C ALA A 289 -8.15 2.65 -20.85
N CYS A 290 -7.40 3.40 -20.04
CA CYS A 290 -7.24 4.85 -20.19
C CYS A 290 -6.57 5.19 -21.53
N TYR A 291 -5.43 4.56 -21.80
CA TYR A 291 -4.65 4.72 -23.04
C TYR A 291 -5.51 4.46 -24.28
N THR A 292 -6.17 3.31 -24.36
CA THR A 292 -6.99 2.90 -25.50
C THR A 292 -8.12 3.90 -25.75
N LYS A 293 -8.82 4.31 -24.69
CA LYS A 293 -9.90 5.30 -24.79
C LYS A 293 -9.40 6.65 -25.29
N MET A 294 -8.19 7.07 -24.92
CA MET A 294 -7.60 8.31 -25.41
C MET A 294 -7.16 8.21 -26.87
N MET A 295 -6.49 7.12 -27.24
CA MET A 295 -6.05 6.86 -28.62
C MET A 295 -7.25 6.83 -29.58
N GLU A 296 -8.32 6.10 -29.24
CA GLU A 296 -9.54 6.02 -30.07
C GLU A 296 -10.26 7.36 -30.25
N ARG A 297 -10.14 8.27 -29.27
CA ARG A 297 -10.76 9.60 -29.33
C ARG A 297 -9.93 10.60 -30.12
N SER A 298 -8.60 10.48 -30.03
CA SER A 298 -7.64 11.47 -30.56
C SER A 298 -7.16 11.12 -31.97
N LEU A 299 -7.14 9.83 -32.31
CA LEU A 299 -6.54 9.34 -33.54
C LEU A 299 -7.55 8.56 -34.38
N LYS A 300 -7.57 8.83 -35.68
CA LYS A 300 -8.31 8.04 -36.67
C LYS A 300 -7.31 7.33 -37.57
N LEU A 301 -7.45 6.02 -37.69
CA LEU A 301 -6.63 5.22 -38.58
C LEU A 301 -7.24 5.18 -40.00
N PRO A 302 -6.40 5.14 -41.06
CA PRO A 302 -4.95 5.25 -40.98
C PRO A 302 -4.49 6.70 -40.83
N THR A 303 -3.32 6.91 -40.24
CA THR A 303 -2.68 8.24 -40.12
C THR A 303 -1.95 8.63 -41.39
N ASP A 304 -1.85 9.93 -41.69
CA ASP A 304 -1.15 10.39 -42.91
C ASP A 304 0.37 10.17 -42.80
N SER A 305 0.90 10.07 -41.58
CA SER A 305 2.30 9.73 -41.32
C SER A 305 2.45 8.86 -40.07
N LEU A 306 3.57 8.15 -39.96
CA LEU A 306 3.90 7.43 -38.73
C LEU A 306 4.14 8.40 -37.56
N GLN A 307 4.69 9.59 -37.84
CA GLN A 307 4.97 10.60 -36.81
C GLN A 307 3.70 11.07 -36.09
N GLU A 308 2.60 11.24 -36.83
CA GLU A 308 1.29 11.60 -36.24
C GLU A 308 0.84 10.58 -35.19
N LEU A 309 1.00 9.29 -35.48
CA LEU A 309 0.69 8.21 -34.54
C LEU A 309 1.61 8.26 -33.31
N LEU A 310 2.92 8.42 -33.53
CA LEU A 310 3.92 8.47 -32.45
C LEU A 310 3.72 9.67 -31.51
N ASP A 311 3.37 10.83 -32.06
CA ASP A 311 3.12 12.03 -31.27
C ASP A 311 1.88 11.88 -30.37
N GLN A 312 0.80 11.28 -30.89
CA GLN A 312 -0.39 11.00 -30.09
C GLN A 312 -0.16 9.88 -29.07
N HIS A 313 0.59 8.84 -29.44
CA HIS A 313 0.98 7.76 -28.52
C HIS A 313 1.69 8.33 -27.30
N LYS A 314 2.68 9.22 -27.48
CA LYS A 314 3.44 9.81 -26.38
C LYS A 314 2.56 10.54 -25.36
N ILE A 315 1.57 11.31 -25.83
CA ILE A 315 0.63 12.03 -24.97
C ILE A 315 -0.25 11.05 -24.17
N CYS A 316 -0.75 10.00 -24.84
CA CYS A 316 -1.58 8.99 -24.20
C CYS A 316 -0.78 8.15 -23.20
N GLU A 317 0.46 7.81 -23.54
CA GLU A 317 1.41 7.07 -22.70
C GLU A 317 1.70 7.83 -21.40
N GLU A 318 2.04 9.11 -21.48
CA GLU A 318 2.34 9.93 -20.30
C GLU A 318 1.16 9.95 -19.31
N GLN A 319 -0.08 10.06 -19.80
CA GLN A 319 -1.27 10.05 -18.96
C GLN A 319 -1.59 8.65 -18.41
N ALA A 320 -1.47 7.61 -19.21
CA ALA A 320 -1.66 6.24 -18.77
C ALA A 320 -0.64 5.85 -17.69
N LEU A 321 0.60 6.32 -17.82
CA LEU A 321 1.65 6.11 -16.82
C LEU A 321 1.32 6.79 -15.50
N GLN A 322 0.74 8.00 -15.51
CA GLN A 322 0.27 8.65 -14.28
C GLN A 322 -0.83 7.85 -13.58
N VAL A 323 -1.78 7.29 -14.35
CA VAL A 323 -2.83 6.41 -13.81
C VAL A 323 -2.22 5.15 -13.18
N PHE A 324 -1.27 4.52 -13.86
CA PHE A 324 -0.54 3.36 -13.33
C PHE A 324 0.20 3.70 -12.04
N MET A 325 1.01 4.77 -12.03
CA MET A 325 1.81 5.18 -10.88
C MET A 325 0.98 5.60 -9.66
N ALA A 326 -0.27 6.02 -9.85
CA ALA A 326 -1.17 6.36 -8.75
C ALA A 326 -1.65 5.12 -7.96
N ARG A 327 -1.50 3.92 -8.51
CA ARG A 327 -1.99 2.66 -7.93
C ARG A 327 -0.90 1.62 -7.72
N ALA A 328 0.07 1.56 -8.63
CA ALA A 328 1.14 0.58 -8.60
C ALA A 328 2.06 0.78 -7.40
N PHE A 329 2.57 -0.33 -6.85
CA PHE A 329 3.59 -0.29 -5.81
C PHE A 329 4.52 -1.52 -5.92
N LYS A 330 5.78 -1.36 -5.51
CA LYS A 330 6.80 -2.43 -5.55
C LYS A 330 6.97 -3.10 -6.92
N ASP A 331 6.92 -2.31 -8.00
CA ASP A 331 7.34 -2.75 -9.36
C ASP A 331 8.84 -2.45 -9.57
N ASP A 332 9.70 -2.99 -8.70
CA ASP A 332 11.15 -2.67 -8.68
C ASP A 332 11.85 -3.04 -10.00
N LYS A 333 11.29 -4.00 -10.74
CA LYS A 333 11.80 -4.48 -12.04
C LYS A 333 11.20 -3.75 -13.23
N ARG A 334 10.26 -2.83 -13.01
CA ARG A 334 9.52 -2.09 -14.06
C ARG A 334 8.84 -3.01 -15.08
N GLN A 335 8.50 -4.23 -14.68
CA GLN A 335 7.99 -5.24 -15.63
C GLN A 335 6.62 -4.83 -16.14
N PHE A 336 5.77 -4.31 -15.25
CA PHE A 336 4.42 -3.85 -15.59
C PHE A 336 4.45 -2.54 -16.37
N GLN A 337 5.44 -1.68 -16.09
CA GLN A 337 5.68 -0.48 -16.91
C GLN A 337 6.06 -0.84 -18.35
N ILE A 338 6.96 -1.82 -18.55
CA ILE A 338 7.35 -2.26 -19.90
C ILE A 338 6.17 -2.87 -20.65
N GLU A 339 5.35 -3.69 -19.99
CA GLU A 339 4.14 -4.29 -20.55
C GLU A 339 3.17 -3.22 -21.07
N LEU A 340 2.98 -2.13 -20.32
CA LEU A 340 2.15 -0.99 -20.73
C LEU A 340 2.70 -0.25 -21.96
N MET A 341 4.02 -0.06 -22.04
CA MET A 341 4.66 0.77 -23.07
C MET A 341 4.77 0.07 -24.42
N VAL A 342 5.29 -1.16 -24.45
CA VAL A 342 5.67 -1.83 -25.69
C VAL A 342 4.46 -2.44 -26.40
N GLY A 343 3.60 -3.15 -25.67
CA GLY A 343 2.48 -3.89 -26.28
C GLY A 343 1.48 -2.98 -26.99
N ASN A 344 1.19 -1.82 -26.41
CA ASN A 344 0.20 -0.90 -26.95
C ASN A 344 0.66 -0.19 -28.23
N LEU A 345 1.93 0.24 -28.30
CA LEU A 345 2.42 0.93 -29.50
C LEU A 345 2.50 -0.03 -30.69
N GLU A 346 3.03 -1.24 -30.49
CA GLU A 346 3.13 -2.27 -31.52
C GLU A 346 1.76 -2.60 -32.13
N GLU A 347 0.73 -2.75 -31.28
CA GLU A 347 -0.64 -3.03 -31.72
C GLU A 347 -1.20 -1.91 -32.61
N TYR A 348 -1.04 -0.64 -32.21
CA TYR A 348 -1.54 0.50 -32.99
C TYR A 348 -0.76 0.70 -34.29
N CYS A 349 0.55 0.49 -34.28
CA CYS A 349 1.38 0.51 -35.49
C CYS A 349 0.93 -0.57 -36.48
N GLN A 350 0.66 -1.78 -36.00
CA GLN A 350 0.20 -2.88 -36.84
C GLN A 350 -1.18 -2.59 -37.44
N LYS A 351 -2.15 -2.15 -36.61
CA LYS A 351 -3.48 -1.73 -37.08
C LYS A 351 -3.40 -0.61 -38.12
N ASN A 352 -2.52 0.37 -37.91
CA ASN A 352 -2.34 1.48 -38.85
C ASN A 352 -1.82 0.99 -40.22
N LYS A 353 -0.84 0.08 -40.22
CA LYS A 353 -0.30 -0.55 -41.44
C LYS A 353 -1.37 -1.36 -42.17
N GLU A 354 -2.13 -2.18 -41.45
CA GLU A 354 -3.19 -3.02 -42.01
C GLU A 354 -4.27 -2.19 -42.69
N ILE A 355 -4.83 -1.20 -41.99
CA ILE A 355 -5.87 -0.32 -42.52
C ILE A 355 -5.35 0.48 -43.73
N SER A 356 -4.11 0.97 -43.67
CA SER A 356 -3.49 1.67 -44.80
C SER A 356 -3.31 0.76 -46.02
N SER A 357 -2.85 -0.47 -45.81
CA SER A 357 -2.68 -1.47 -46.87
C SER A 357 -4.01 -1.84 -47.53
N GLU A 358 -5.07 -2.02 -46.73
CA GLU A 358 -6.42 -2.29 -47.23
C GLU A 358 -6.95 -1.15 -48.10
N ILE A 359 -6.80 0.10 -47.65
CA ILE A 359 -7.23 1.28 -48.40
C ILE A 359 -6.43 1.43 -49.70
N CYS A 360 -5.10 1.30 -49.64
CA CYS A 360 -4.24 1.36 -50.83
C CYS A 360 -4.60 0.28 -51.84
N SER A 361 -4.79 -0.96 -51.38
CA SER A 361 -5.15 -2.10 -52.25
C SER A 361 -6.51 -1.90 -52.92
N ALA A 362 -7.53 -1.50 -52.14
CA ALA A 362 -8.87 -1.23 -52.66
C ALA A 362 -8.86 -0.08 -53.67
N LEU A 363 -8.09 0.98 -53.40
CA LEU A 363 -7.96 2.12 -54.29
C LEU A 363 -7.25 1.74 -55.60
N LEU A 364 -6.16 0.96 -55.53
CA LEU A 364 -5.45 0.48 -56.72
C LEU A 364 -6.37 -0.36 -57.61
N VAL A 365 -7.10 -1.32 -57.05
CA VAL A 365 -8.07 -2.14 -57.79
C VAL A 365 -9.13 -1.28 -58.47
N SER A 366 -9.67 -0.29 -57.77
CA SER A 366 -10.67 0.61 -58.33
C SER A 366 -10.12 1.51 -59.44
N LEU A 367 -8.89 2.02 -59.30
CA LEU A 367 -8.29 2.90 -60.30
C LEU A 367 -7.76 2.12 -61.52
N SER A 368 -7.28 0.88 -61.33
CA SER A 368 -6.72 0.05 -62.40
C SER A 368 -7.77 -0.71 -63.21
N GLU A 369 -9.04 -0.74 -62.80
CA GLU A 369 -10.10 -1.55 -63.44
C GLU A 369 -10.17 -1.35 -64.96
N GLY A 370 -10.25 -0.10 -65.42
CA GLY A 370 -10.30 0.23 -66.85
C GLY A 370 -8.99 -0.07 -67.59
N LEU A 371 -7.84 0.11 -66.93
CA LEU A 371 -6.53 -0.25 -67.48
C LEU A 371 -6.43 -1.76 -67.69
N GLU A 372 -6.84 -2.56 -66.70
CA GLU A 372 -6.86 -4.02 -66.75
C GLU A 372 -7.84 -4.56 -67.78
N GLU A 373 -9.03 -3.97 -67.89
CA GLU A 373 -10.00 -4.33 -68.93
C GLU A 373 -9.44 -4.07 -70.34
N ASN A 374 -8.80 -2.91 -70.55
CA ASN A 374 -8.16 -2.58 -71.82
C ASN A 374 -7.01 -3.55 -72.16
N ILE A 375 -6.25 -4.02 -71.15
CA ILE A 375 -5.23 -5.07 -71.36
C ILE A 375 -5.90 -6.39 -71.76
N LYS A 376 -6.92 -6.83 -71.02
CA LYS A 376 -7.63 -8.11 -71.26
C LYS A 376 -8.28 -8.16 -72.64
N ASN A 377 -8.83 -7.04 -73.09
CA ASN A 377 -9.50 -6.92 -74.39
C ASN A 377 -8.52 -6.67 -75.55
N GLY A 378 -7.22 -6.54 -75.29
CA GLY A 378 -6.20 -6.30 -76.31
C GLY A 378 -6.25 -4.90 -76.93
N SER A 379 -6.87 -3.93 -76.25
CA SER A 379 -7.08 -2.55 -76.74
C SER A 379 -5.78 -1.82 -77.10
N TYR A 380 -4.67 -2.19 -76.46
CA TYR A 380 -3.33 -1.63 -76.70
C TYR A 380 -2.52 -2.36 -77.79
N ALA A 381 -2.99 -3.50 -78.32
CA ALA A 381 -2.27 -4.31 -79.31
C ALA A 381 -2.41 -3.75 -80.74
N ARG A 382 -2.17 -2.44 -80.90
CA ARG A 382 -2.27 -1.69 -82.16
C ARG A 382 -1.15 -0.67 -82.29
N ALA A 383 -0.91 -0.18 -83.50
CA ALA A 383 0.06 0.91 -83.72
C ALA A 383 -0.30 2.13 -82.85
N GLY A 384 0.65 2.60 -82.04
CA GLY A 384 0.44 3.69 -81.07
C GLY A 384 -0.08 3.27 -79.69
N GLY A 385 -0.53 2.01 -79.50
CA GLY A 385 -1.15 1.55 -78.26
C GLY A 385 -0.21 1.53 -77.04
N HIS A 386 1.11 1.46 -77.24
CA HIS A 386 2.08 1.60 -76.15
C HIS A 386 2.01 2.99 -75.49
N GLN A 387 1.87 4.05 -76.28
CA GLN A 387 1.77 5.41 -75.74
C GLN A 387 0.44 5.62 -75.00
N GLU A 388 -0.64 5.04 -75.50
CA GLU A 388 -1.94 5.07 -74.81
C GLU A 388 -1.90 4.34 -73.48
N PHE A 389 -1.29 3.14 -73.43
CA PHE A 389 -1.06 2.41 -72.19
C PHE A 389 -0.27 3.24 -71.16
N LEU A 390 0.81 3.90 -71.58
CA LEU A 390 1.61 4.75 -70.69
C LEU A 390 0.80 5.95 -70.16
N ASN A 391 -0.06 6.55 -70.98
CA ASN A 391 -0.91 7.67 -70.56
C ASN A 391 -1.96 7.21 -69.54
N ASP A 392 -2.59 6.04 -69.76
CA ASP A 392 -3.58 5.48 -68.84
C ASP A 392 -2.93 5.03 -67.53
N LEU A 393 -1.73 4.44 -67.59
CA LEU A 393 -0.94 4.12 -66.40
C LEU A 393 -0.57 5.38 -65.59
N GLN A 394 -0.05 6.42 -66.25
CA GLN A 394 0.26 7.70 -65.59
C GLN A 394 -0.98 8.35 -64.96
N LYS A 395 -2.15 8.19 -65.59
CA LYS A 395 -3.42 8.68 -65.04
C LYS A 395 -3.77 7.95 -63.76
N VAL A 396 -3.64 6.62 -63.73
CA VAL A 396 -3.86 5.79 -62.53
C VAL A 396 -2.88 6.18 -61.42
N GLU A 397 -1.58 6.28 -61.72
CA GLU A 397 -0.56 6.69 -60.75
C GLU A 397 -0.86 8.07 -60.16
N LYS A 398 -1.18 9.06 -61.01
CA LYS A 398 -1.53 10.41 -60.58
C LYS A 398 -2.75 10.41 -59.65
N GLN A 399 -3.83 9.73 -60.04
CA GLN A 399 -5.05 9.64 -59.24
C GLN A 399 -4.80 8.93 -57.90
N PHE A 400 -3.97 7.89 -57.90
CA PHE A 400 -3.58 7.20 -56.68
C PHE A 400 -2.85 8.16 -55.72
N PHE A 401 -1.82 8.87 -56.19
CA PHE A 401 -1.06 9.79 -55.34
C PHE A 401 -1.88 11.00 -54.87
N GLU A 402 -2.79 11.53 -55.70
CA GLU A 402 -3.66 12.67 -55.35
C GLU A 402 -4.77 12.34 -54.33
N THR A 403 -5.14 11.07 -54.18
CA THR A 403 -6.21 10.67 -53.24
C THR A 403 -5.73 10.79 -51.77
N PRO A 404 -6.35 11.61 -50.90
CA PRO A 404 -5.88 11.79 -49.52
C PRO A 404 -6.22 10.58 -48.61
N LYS A 405 -5.65 10.53 -47.40
CA LYS A 405 -6.01 9.56 -46.32
C LYS A 405 -5.79 8.08 -46.65
N LYS A 406 -4.75 7.79 -47.44
CA LYS A 406 -4.35 6.42 -47.79
C LYS A 406 -3.50 5.76 -46.70
N GLY A 407 -2.92 6.56 -45.81
CA GLY A 407 -2.08 6.09 -44.73
C GLY A 407 -0.60 5.98 -45.09
N ILE A 408 0.15 5.22 -44.31
CA ILE A 408 1.61 5.08 -44.41
C ILE A 408 2.09 4.08 -45.48
N MET A 409 1.24 3.17 -45.96
CA MET A 409 1.56 2.13 -46.95
C MET A 409 1.40 2.63 -48.41
N VAL A 410 1.60 3.92 -48.67
CA VAL A 410 1.43 4.55 -50.01
C VAL A 410 2.61 4.27 -50.93
N GLN A 411 3.80 4.16 -50.36
CA GLN A 411 4.98 3.61 -51.00
C GLN A 411 5.40 2.42 -50.14
N ASN A 412 5.74 1.29 -50.75
CA ASN A 412 6.37 0.19 -50.02
C ASN A 412 7.79 0.64 -49.62
N ASP A 413 7.89 1.58 -48.68
CA ASP A 413 9.15 1.81 -47.98
C ASP A 413 9.29 0.66 -46.98
N GLU A 414 10.21 -0.25 -47.28
CA GLU A 414 10.74 -1.28 -46.39
C GLU A 414 11.55 -0.65 -45.23
N GLY A 415 11.05 0.44 -44.64
CA GLY A 415 11.67 1.20 -43.58
C GLY A 415 10.87 1.10 -42.29
N CYS A 416 10.63 -0.12 -41.80
CA CYS A 416 10.19 -0.37 -40.45
C CYS A 416 10.76 -1.67 -39.92
#